data_AF-A0A0K8NUP6-F1
#
_entry.id   AF-A0A0K8NUP6-F1
#
_cell.length_a   1.000
_cell.length_b   1.000
_cell.length_c   1.000
_cell.angle_alpha   90.00
_cell.angle_beta   90.00
_cell.angle_gamma   90.00
#
_symmetry.space_group_name_H-M   'P 1'
#
loop_
_entity.id
_entity.type
_entity.pdbx_description
1 polymer ?
#
loop_
_entity_poly.entity_id
_entity_poly.type
_entity_poly.pdbx_seq_one_letter_code
_entity_poly.pdbx_strand_id
1 'polypeptide(L)' 'MLRSGNQLRLTRPERARLARITAIEPGSIRSVADLQAYVRRCKAHYWGHSDDTRFLHWLIEREVQSLTGR' A
#
# COMPACT_ATOMS: atom_id res chain seq x y z
N MET A 1 -4.96 -11.79 -0.81
CA MET A 1 -5.01 -10.98 -2.04
C MET A 1 -5.38 -11.91 -3.17
N LEU A 2 -6.25 -11.51 -4.11
CA LEU A 2 -6.52 -12.33 -5.29
C LEU A 2 -5.64 -11.84 -6.43
N ARG A 3 -4.78 -12.72 -6.95
CA ARG A 3 -3.90 -12.42 -8.08
C ARG A 3 -4.21 -13.36 -9.23
N SER A 4 -4.44 -12.83 -10.42
CA SER A 4 -4.61 -13.58 -11.66
C SER A 4 -3.73 -12.94 -12.73
N GLY A 5 -2.59 -13.56 -13.01
CA GLY A 5 -1.56 -12.98 -13.88
C GLY A 5 -1.12 -11.58 -13.39
N ASN A 6 -1.37 -10.57 -14.23
CA ASN A 6 -1.05 -9.17 -13.94
C ASN A 6 -2.16 -8.42 -13.20
N GLN A 7 -3.33 -9.04 -13.04
CA GLN A 7 -4.43 -8.47 -12.27
C GLN A 7 -4.29 -8.82 -10.79
N LEU A 8 -4.51 -7.83 -9.96
CA LEU A 8 -4.43 -7.90 -8.51
C LEU A 8 -5.68 -7.26 -7.95
N ARG A 9 -6.43 -7.99 -7.13
CA ARG A 9 -7.58 -7.44 -6.42
C ARG A 9 -7.36 -7.63 -4.93
N LEU A 10 -7.26 -6.50 -4.23
CA LEU A 10 -7.26 -6.52 -2.78
C LEU A 10 -8.61 -7.05 -2.28
N THR A 11 -8.57 -7.87 -1.24
CA THR A 11 -9.74 -8.27 -0.48
C THR A 11 -10.20 -7.09 0.40
N ARG A 12 -11.44 -7.15 0.92
CA ARG A 12 -11.92 -6.15 1.88
C ARG A 12 -11.01 -5.97 3.11
N PRO A 13 -10.54 -7.03 3.80
CA PRO A 13 -9.66 -6.85 4.97
C PRO A 13 -8.31 -6.21 4.60
N GLU A 14 -7.75 -6.50 3.43
CA GLU A 14 -6.48 -5.91 2.99
C GLU A 14 -6.62 -4.41 2.70
N ARG A 15 -7.72 -4.00 2.06
CA ARG A 15 -8.03 -2.58 1.88
C ARG A 15 -8.19 -1.86 3.21
N ALA A 16 -8.96 -2.45 4.14
CA ALA A 16 -9.17 -1.85 5.46
C ALA A 16 -7.86 -1.72 6.26
N ARG A 17 -6.96 -2.71 6.14
CA ARG A 17 -5.64 -2.68 6.77
C ARG A 17 -4.75 -1.58 6.19
N LEU A 18 -4.67 -1.46 4.87
CA LEU A 18 -3.92 -0.38 4.21
C LEU A 18 -4.45 1.01 4.58
N ALA A 19 -5.77 1.19 4.55
CA ALA A 19 -6.40 2.45 4.96
C ALA A 19 -6.08 2.78 6.43
N ARG A 20 -6.04 1.79 7.32
CA ARG A 20 -5.69 1.97 8.73
C ARG A 20 -4.22 2.34 8.94
N ILE A 21 -3.30 1.82 8.13
CA ILE A 21 -1.87 2.11 8.23
C ILE A 21 -1.55 3.49 7.66
N THR A 22 -2.14 3.83 6.52
CA THR A 22 -1.78 5.02 5.72
C THR A 22 -2.71 6.20 5.94
N ALA A 23 -3.80 6.02 6.68
CA ALA A 23 -4.91 6.97 6.77
C ALA A 23 -5.47 7.44 5.41
N ILE A 24 -5.16 6.73 4.32
CA ILE A 24 -5.54 7.08 2.94
C ILE A 24 -6.29 5.89 2.35
N GLU A 25 -7.50 6.15 1.86
CA GLU A 25 -8.32 5.12 1.22
C GLU A 25 -7.65 4.60 -0.08
N PRO A 26 -7.33 3.29 -0.18
CA PRO A 26 -6.68 2.71 -1.36
C PRO A 26 -7.60 2.64 -2.58
N GLY A 27 -8.92 2.71 -2.40
CA GLY A 27 -9.88 2.63 -3.50
C GLY A 27 -9.82 1.32 -4.28
N SER A 28 -10.03 1.39 -5.60
CA SER A 28 -10.04 0.22 -6.49
C SER A 28 -8.65 -0.10 -7.03
N ILE A 29 -7.86 -0.87 -6.27
CA ILE A 29 -6.58 -1.43 -6.75
C ILE A 29 -6.86 -2.70 -7.58
N ARG A 30 -6.47 -2.67 -8.86
CA ARG A 30 -6.72 -3.72 -9.87
C ARG A 30 -5.44 -4.36 -10.42
N SER A 31 -4.28 -3.80 -10.13
CA SER A 31 -2.98 -4.26 -10.59
C SER A 31 -1.86 -3.94 -9.58
N VAL A 32 -0.68 -4.55 -9.78
CA VAL A 32 0.53 -4.20 -9.03
C VAL A 32 0.95 -2.75 -9.29
N ALA A 33 0.75 -2.25 -10.51
CA ALA A 33 1.04 -0.85 -10.86
C ALA A 33 0.15 0.13 -10.09
N ASP A 34 -1.15 -0.20 -9.92
CA ASP A 34 -2.06 0.61 -9.09
C ASP A 34 -1.62 0.63 -7.63
N LEU A 35 -1.18 -0.52 -7.11
CA LEU A 35 -0.66 -0.63 -5.74
C LEU A 35 0.59 0.24 -5.55
N GLN A 36 1.53 0.20 -6.51
CA GLN A 36 2.72 1.07 -6.47
C GLN A 36 2.38 2.55 -6.61
N ALA A 37 1.39 2.91 -7.43
CA ALA A 37 0.91 4.29 -7.54
C ALA A 37 0.30 4.79 -6.22
N TYR A 38 -0.46 3.93 -5.54
CA TYR A 38 -0.99 4.23 -4.21
C TYR A 38 0.13 4.44 -3.17
N VAL A 39 1.15 3.59 -3.15
CA VAL A 39 2.32 3.75 -2.25
C VAL A 39 3.03 5.07 -2.49
N ARG A 40 3.28 5.43 -3.75
CA ARG A 40 3.91 6.73 -4.10
C ARG A 40 3.08 7.90 -3.59
N ARG A 41 1.75 7.83 -3.72
CA ARG A 41 0.85 8.87 -3.18
C ARG A 41 0.93 8.96 -1.66
N CYS A 42 0.94 7.83 -0.96
CA CYS A 42 1.06 7.81 0.51
C CYS A 42 2.39 8.41 0.95
N LYS A 43 3.50 8.03 0.30
CA LYS A 43 4.83 8.58 0.61
C LYS A 43 4.94 10.08 0.31
N ALA A 44 4.32 10.55 -0.78
CA ALA A 44 4.28 11.98 -1.09
C ALA A 44 3.43 12.77 -0.08
N HIS A 45 2.35 12.18 0.45
CA HIS A 45 1.54 12.79 1.50
C HIS A 45 2.31 12.91 2.82
N TYR A 46 3.02 11.86 3.21
CA TYR A 46 3.95 11.86 4.34
C TYR A 46 5.31 12.40 3.92
N TRP A 47 5.38 13.70 3.67
CA TRP A 47 6.61 14.42 3.39
C TRP A 47 7.37 14.73 4.69
N GLY A 48 8.68 14.48 4.71
CA GLY A 48 9.53 14.74 5.88
C GLY A 48 10.69 13.77 6.02
N HIS A 49 11.70 14.16 6.81
CA HIS A 49 12.87 13.33 7.14
C HIS A 49 12.89 12.88 8.60
N SER A 50 11.78 13.04 9.33
CA SER A 50 11.68 12.53 10.70
C SER A 50 11.75 11.00 10.73
N ASP A 51 12.22 10.44 11.84
CA ASP A 51 12.22 9.00 12.05
C ASP A 51 10.81 8.39 11.93
N ASP A 52 9.78 9.13 12.34
CA ASP A 52 8.37 8.73 12.17
C ASP A 52 7.98 8.59 10.69
N THR A 53 8.42 9.53 9.84
CA THR A 53 8.16 9.47 8.40
C THR A 53 8.87 8.29 7.77
N ARG A 54 10.12 8.05 8.16
CA ARG A 54 10.91 6.89 7.70
C ARG A 54 10.29 5.57 8.15
N PHE A 55 9.80 5.50 9.39
CA PHE A 55 9.09 4.35 9.93
C PHE A 55 7.78 4.08 9.17
N LEU A 56 6.98 5.12 8.92
CA LEU A 56 5.76 5.00 8.11
C LEU A 56 6.06 4.53 6.68
N HIS A 57 7.07 5.10 6.02
CA HIS A 57 7.47 4.68 4.68
C HIS A 57 7.91 3.22 4.64
N TRP A 58 8.67 2.77 5.65
CA TRP A 58 9.07 1.36 5.79
C TRP A 58 7.87 0.44 6.06
N LEU A 59 6.95 0.85 6.92
CA LEU A 59 5.75 0.07 7.27
C LEU A 59 4.85 -0.13 6.06
N ILE A 60 4.69 0.91 5.22
CA ILE A 60 3.95 0.83 3.95
C ILE A 60 4.59 -0.17 2.99
N GLU A 61 5.91 -0.08 2.79
CA GLU A 61 6.64 -0.99 1.90
C GLU A 61 6.56 -2.45 2.38
N ARG A 62 6.69 -2.67 3.69
CA ARG A 62 6.57 -3.99 4.28
C ARG A 62 5.17 -4.59 4.10
N GLU A 63 4.13 -3.79 4.29
CA GLU A 63 2.75 -4.24 4.09
C GLU A 63 2.51 -4.62 2.62
N VAL A 64 2.97 -3.78 1.68
CA VAL A 64 2.89 -4.04 0.24
C VAL A 64 3.60 -5.34 -0.12
N GLN A 65 4.80 -5.56 0.43
CA GLN A 65 5.57 -6.78 0.20
C GLN A 65 4.85 -8.03 0.73
N SER A 66 4.21 -7.93 1.90
CA SER A 66 3.36 -9.00 2.45
C SER A 66 2.17 -9.31 1.55
N LEU A 67 1.59 -8.30 0.89
CA LEU A 67 0.48 -8.47 -0.03
C LEU A 67 0.92 -9.10 -1.35
N THR A 68 2.06 -8.69 -1.90
CA THR A 68 2.57 -9.20 -3.18
C THR A 68 3.15 -10.62 -3.10
N GLY A 69 3.46 -11.10 -1.90
CA GLY A 69 4.09 -12.40 -1.67
C GLY A 69 5.59 -12.39 -2.03
N ARG A 70 6.36 -13.26 -1.38
CA ARG A 70 7.76 -13.58 -1.70
C ARG A 70 7.92 -14.04 -3.14
#